data_AF-A0A4Y2GK04-F1
#
_entry.id   AF-A0A4Y2GK04-F1
#
_cell.length_a   1.000
_cell.length_b   1.000
_cell.length_c   1.000
_cell.angle_alpha   90.00
_cell.angle_beta   90.00
_cell.angle_gamma   90.00
#
_symmetry.space_group_name_H-M   'P 1'
#
loop_
_entity.id
_entity.type
_entity.pdbx_description
1 polymer ?
#
loop_
_entity_poly.entity_id
_entity_poly.type
_entity_poly.pdbx_seq_one_letter_code
_entity_poly.pdbx_strand_id
1 'polypeptide(L)'
;MFLRPNTTALIQLMDQNVIQNIKLEYPKLLLRNNLNDPVYNENLEKTLKNINLKDFLSSIAKCWASVPTLLINKSWKNLLLNFIDSEVEKIKLASLIN
;
A
#
# COMPACT_ATOMS: atom_id res chain seq x y z
N MET A 1 3.09 15.69 16.04
CA MET A 1 4.10 15.54 14.97
C MET A 1 3.83 16.58 13.91
N PHE A 2 4.74 17.53 13.69
CA PHE A 2 4.57 18.56 12.64
C PHE A 2 5.06 17.99 11.30
N LEU A 3 4.20 17.98 10.30
CA LEU A 3 4.51 17.51 8.95
C LEU A 3 4.74 18.71 8.04
N ARG A 4 5.92 18.79 7.42
CA ARG A 4 6.18 19.81 6.40
C ARG A 4 5.23 19.59 5.21
N PRO A 5 4.78 20.66 4.53
CA PRO A 5 4.03 20.52 3.28
C PRO A 5 4.77 19.62 2.28
N ASN A 6 4.03 18.86 1.47
CA ASN A 6 4.55 17.95 0.43
C ASN A 6 5.41 16.76 0.92
N THR A 7 5.36 16.42 2.21
CA THR A 7 6.06 15.23 2.76
C THR A 7 5.15 14.01 2.93
N THR A 8 3.86 14.13 2.58
CA THR A 8 2.84 13.09 2.77
C THR A 8 3.26 11.75 2.20
N ALA A 9 3.68 11.67 0.94
CA ALA A 9 4.11 10.42 0.31
C ALA A 9 5.37 9.80 0.96
N LEU A 10 6.21 10.61 1.61
CA LEU A 10 7.41 10.15 2.30
C LEU A 10 7.13 9.66 3.73
N ILE A 11 6.01 10.07 4.31
CA ILE A 11 5.66 9.79 5.70
C ILE A 11 4.52 8.79 5.80
N GLN A 12 3.62 8.77 4.83
CA GLN A 12 2.54 7.81 4.77
C GLN A 12 3.06 6.49 4.20
N LEU A 13 3.24 5.52 5.10
CA LEU A 13 3.69 4.17 4.77
C LEU A 13 2.89 3.53 3.63
N MET A 14 1.59 3.79 3.61
CA MET A 14 0.66 3.24 2.62
C MET A 14 0.98 3.70 1.20
N ASP A 15 1.50 4.91 1.04
CA ASP A 15 1.90 5.48 -0.25
C ASP A 15 3.27 4.96 -0.70
N GLN A 16 4.06 4.39 0.21
CA GLN A 16 5.36 3.78 -0.09
C GLN A 16 5.22 2.32 -0.57
N ASN A 17 4.55 2.13 -1.71
CA ASN A 17 4.37 0.85 -2.42
C ASN A 17 3.28 -0.09 -1.88
N VAL A 18 2.76 0.09 -0.67
CA VAL A 18 1.74 -0.82 -0.12
C VAL A 18 0.43 -0.72 -0.91
N ILE A 19 -0.10 0.50 -1.12
CA ILE A 19 -1.29 0.72 -1.95
C ILE A 19 -1.06 0.29 -3.39
N GLN A 20 0.13 0.56 -3.94
CA GLN A 20 0.46 0.19 -5.31
C GLN A 20 0.42 -1.33 -5.51
N ASN A 21 0.97 -2.11 -4.57
CA ASN A 21 0.91 -3.57 -4.64
C ASN A 21 -0.52 -4.10 -4.56
N ILE A 22 -1.36 -3.56 -3.67
CA ILE A 22 -2.77 -3.94 -3.60
C ILE A 22 -3.48 -3.66 -4.93
N LYS A 23 -3.23 -2.49 -5.54
CA LYS A 23 -3.77 -2.12 -6.85
C LYS A 23 -3.31 -3.05 -7.98
N LEU A 24 -2.11 -3.62 -7.88
CA LEU A 24 -1.57 -4.57 -8.86
C LEU A 24 -2.07 -6.00 -8.64
N GLU A 25 -2.23 -6.43 -7.39
CA GLU A 25 -2.67 -7.78 -7.04
C GLU A 25 -4.17 -7.96 -7.21
N TYR A 26 -4.98 -6.93 -6.97
CA TYR A 26 -6.42 -7.01 -7.12
C TYR A 26 -6.87 -7.45 -8.53
N PRO A 27 -6.40 -6.85 -9.64
CA PRO A 27 -6.74 -7.30 -11.00
C PRO A 27 -6.31 -8.75 -11.28
N LYS A 28 -5.13 -9.16 -10.80
CA LYS A 28 -4.62 -10.53 -10.97
C LYS A 28 -5.53 -11.54 -10.27
N LEU A 29 -5.92 -11.23 -9.03
CA LEU A 29 -6.81 -12.04 -8.24
C LEU A 29 -8.20 -12.16 -8.89
N LEU A 30 -8.71 -11.05 -9.43
CA LEU A 30 -9.99 -11.00 -10.11
C LEU A 30 -10.00 -11.85 -11.40
N LEU A 31 -8.96 -11.72 -12.23
CA LEU A 31 -8.79 -12.55 -13.43
C LEU A 31 -8.65 -14.04 -13.07
N ARG A 32 -7.86 -14.36 -12.04
CA ARG A 32 -7.67 -15.73 -11.58
C ARG A 32 -8.97 -16.36 -11.09
N ASN A 33 -9.79 -15.62 -10.35
CA ASN A 33 -11.07 -16.13 -9.87
C ASN A 33 -12.04 -16.39 -11.03
N ASN A 34 -12.06 -15.53 -12.05
CA ASN A 34 -12.90 -15.72 -13.23
C ASN A 34 -12.46 -16.93 -14.07
N LEU A 35 -11.15 -17.11 -14.31
CA LEU A 35 -10.62 -18.24 -15.09
C LEU A 35 -10.81 -19.60 -14.40
N ASN A 36 -10.87 -19.62 -13.06
CA ASN A 36 -11.01 -20.85 -12.29
C ASN A 36 -12.46 -21.24 -11.99
N ASP A 37 -13.45 -20.43 -12.40
CA ASP A 37 -14.86 -20.74 -12.18
C ASP A 37 -15.36 -21.69 -13.28
N PRO A 38 -15.61 -22.98 -12.98
CA PRO A 38 -16.03 -23.96 -13.99
C PRO A 38 -17.48 -23.76 -14.45
N VAL A 39 -18.28 -22.95 -13.75
CA VAL A 39 -19.71 -22.75 -13.99
C VAL A 39 -19.96 -21.56 -14.93
N TYR A 40 -19.03 -20.60 -14.96
CA TYR A 40 -19.22 -19.33 -15.66
C TYR A 40 -18.28 -19.21 -16.87
N ASN A 41 -18.70 -19.76 -18.02
CA ASN A 41 -18.26 -19.29 -19.35
C ASN A 41 -18.91 -17.91 -19.69
N GLU A 42 -19.09 -17.05 -18.69
CA GLU A 42 -19.59 -15.70 -18.90
C GLU A 42 -18.42 -14.76 -19.15
N ASN A 43 -18.62 -13.86 -20.12
CA ASN A 43 -17.66 -12.81 -20.45
C ASN A 43 -17.27 -12.01 -19.20
N LEU A 44 -15.98 -11.67 -19.07
CA LEU A 44 -15.39 -10.94 -17.94
C LEU A 44 -16.24 -9.72 -17.52
N GLU A 45 -16.82 -9.03 -18.49
CA GLU A 45 -17.66 -7.86 -18.30
C GLU A 45 -18.89 -8.13 -17.42
N LYS A 46 -19.53 -9.31 -17.55
CA LYS A 46 -20.69 -9.67 -16.74
C LYS A 46 -20.29 -9.99 -15.30
N THR A 47 -19.21 -10.74 -15.13
CA THR A 47 -18.67 -11.04 -13.80
C THR A 47 -18.32 -9.76 -13.06
N LEU A 48 -17.66 -8.81 -13.74
CA LEU A 48 -17.32 -7.50 -13.18
C LEU A 48 -18.55 -6.68 -12.75
N LYS A 49 -19.65 -6.74 -13.52
CA LYS A 49 -20.91 -6.06 -13.16
C LYS A 49 -21.60 -6.67 -11.94
N ASN A 50 -21.36 -7.96 -11.67
CA ASN A 50 -21.96 -8.67 -10.54
C ASN A 50 -21.14 -8.59 -9.25
N ILE A 51 -19.93 -8.01 -9.28
CA ILE A 51 -19.12 -7.83 -8.07
C ILE A 51 -19.81 -6.84 -7.15
N ASN A 52 -20.17 -7.31 -5.96
CA ASN A 52 -20.71 -6.46 -4.91
C ASN A 52 -19.61 -5.97 -3.96
N LEU A 53 -19.97 -5.06 -3.05
CA LEU A 53 -19.04 -4.49 -2.08
C LEU A 53 -18.40 -5.54 -1.15
N LYS A 54 -19.12 -6.61 -0.81
CA LYS A 54 -18.59 -7.69 0.04
C LYS A 54 -17.51 -8.48 -0.70
N ASP A 55 -17.71 -8.78 -1.98
CA ASP A 55 -16.73 -9.47 -2.82
C ASP A 55 -15.49 -8.60 -3.04
N PHE A 56 -15.69 -7.30 -3.22
CA PHE A 56 -14.60 -6.32 -3.28
C PHE A 56 -13.78 -6.32 -1.98
N LEU A 57 -14.42 -6.17 -0.82
CA LEU A 57 -13.73 -6.17 0.48
C LEU A 57 -12.99 -7.47 0.75
N SER A 58 -13.60 -8.61 0.40
CA SER A 58 -12.96 -9.93 0.50
C SER A 58 -11.70 -10.02 -0.39
N SER A 59 -11.77 -9.46 -1.60
CA SER A 59 -10.64 -9.41 -2.52
C SER A 59 -9.52 -8.52 -2.01
N ILE A 60 -9.83 -7.36 -1.44
CA ILE A 60 -8.85 -6.47 -0.81
C ILE A 60 -8.18 -7.16 0.39
N ALA A 61 -8.94 -7.85 1.24
CA ALA A 61 -8.37 -8.61 2.37
C ALA A 61 -7.39 -9.68 1.89
N LYS A 62 -7.71 -10.41 0.82
CA LYS A 62 -6.80 -11.38 0.20
C LYS A 62 -5.55 -10.72 -0.38
N CYS A 63 -5.69 -9.56 -1.05
CA CYS A 63 -4.55 -8.81 -1.57
C CYS A 63 -3.66 -8.28 -0.43
N TRP A 64 -4.23 -7.84 0.67
CA TRP A 64 -3.47 -7.44 1.87
C TRP A 64 -2.67 -8.62 2.42
N ALA A 65 -3.29 -9.78 2.55
CA ALA A 65 -2.63 -11.00 3.03
C ALA A 65 -1.51 -11.48 2.09
N SER A 66 -1.54 -11.13 0.80
CA SER A 66 -0.48 -11.46 -0.16
C SER A 66 0.68 -10.45 -0.18
N VAL A 67 0.56 -9.30 0.51
CA VAL A 67 1.64 -8.30 0.57
C VAL A 67 2.85 -8.91 1.31
N PRO A 68 4.02 -9.03 0.66
CA PRO A 68 5.21 -9.57 1.30
C PRO A 68 5.70 -8.68 2.46
N THR A 69 6.07 -9.30 3.59
CA THR A 69 6.64 -8.58 4.75
C THR A 69 7.89 -7.77 4.38
N LEU A 70 8.69 -8.25 3.41
CA LEU A 70 9.84 -7.52 2.89
C LEU A 70 9.45 -6.15 2.31
N LEU A 71 8.31 -6.05 1.63
CA LEU A 71 7.83 -4.78 1.07
C LEU A 71 7.41 -3.83 2.18
N ILE A 72 6.69 -4.32 3.18
CA ILE A 72 6.33 -3.55 4.37
C ILE A 72 7.61 -2.99 5.02
N ASN A 73 8.61 -3.84 5.27
CA ASN A 73 9.88 -3.42 5.86
C ASN A 73 10.61 -2.35 5.03
N LYS A 74 10.58 -2.45 3.70
CA LYS A 74 11.14 -1.42 2.81
C LYS A 74 10.39 -0.09 2.92
N SER A 75 9.06 -0.11 3.04
CA SER A 75 8.24 1.09 3.25
C SER A 75 8.57 1.81 4.57
N TRP A 76 9.06 1.08 5.59
CA TRP A 76 9.49 1.70 6.85
C TRP A 76 10.89 2.32 6.76
N LYS A 77 11.75 1.85 5.86
CA LYS A 77 13.16 2.27 5.80
C LYS A 77 13.33 3.76 5.55
N ASN A 78 12.57 4.33 4.62
CA ASN A 78 12.66 5.76 4.30
C ASN A 78 12.13 6.63 5.45
N LEU A 79 11.09 6.16 6.15
CA LEU A 79 10.55 6.85 7.32
C LEU A 79 11.60 6.92 8.44
N LEU A 80 12.26 5.80 8.73
CA LEU A 80 13.28 5.71 9.78
C LEU A 80 14.51 6.59 9.47
N LEU A 81 14.97 6.63 8.21
CA LEU A 81 16.07 7.49 7.80
C LEU A 81 15.72 8.98 7.97
N ASN A 82 14.53 9.39 7.50
CA ASN A 82 14.06 10.77 7.65
C ASN A 82 13.93 11.19 9.12
N PHE A 83 13.58 10.25 10.00
CA PHE A 83 13.50 10.51 11.43
C PHE A 83 14.90 10.79 12.02
N ILE A 84 15.90 9.98 11.67
CA ILE A 84 17.28 10.16 12.14
C ILE A 84 17.85 11.49 11.62
N ASP A 85 17.69 11.78 10.33
CA ASP A 85 18.17 13.03 9.73
C ASP A 85 17.51 14.25 10.39
N SER A 86 16.20 14.18 10.67
CA SER A 86 15.50 15.26 11.37
C SER A 86 15.95 15.45 12.81
N GLU A 87 16.28 14.39 13.56
CA GLU A 87 16.77 14.51 14.93
C GLU A 87 18.20 15.09 14.96
N VAL A 88 19.06 14.69 14.01
CA VAL A 88 20.41 15.25 13.85
C VAL A 88 20.35 16.74 13.53
N GLU A 89 19.46 17.18 12.63
CA GLU A 89 19.25 18.61 12.35
C GLU A 89 18.81 19.39 13.61
N LYS A 90 17.87 18.85 14.40
CA LYS A 90 17.43 19.50 15.65
C LYS A 90 18.56 19.64 16.66
N ILE A 91 19.36 18.59 16.87
CA ILE A 91 20.50 18.61 17.80
C ILE A 91 21.52 19.67 17.36
N LYS A 92 21.82 19.73 16.04
CA LYS A 92 22.74 20.72 15.48
C LYS A 92 22.24 22.15 15.69
N LEU A 93 20.95 22.40 15.47
CA LEU A 93 20.34 23.70 15.75
C LEU A 93 20.38 24.06 17.24
N ALA A 94 20.11 23.11 18.14
CA ALA A 94 20.19 23.35 19.58
C ALA A 94 21.61 23.72 20.04
N SER A 95 22.65 23.13 19.42
CA SER A 95 24.05 23.48 19.71
C SER A 95 24.52 24.84 19.18
N LEU A 96 23.77 25.47 18.25
CA LEU A 96 24.09 26.80 17.69
C LEU A 96 23.51 27.95 18.51
N ILE A 97 22.57 27.67 19.41
CA ILE A 97 21.87 28.66 20.23
C ILE A 97 22.51 28.75 21.63
N ASN A 98 23.40 27.81 21.98
CA ASN A 98 24.16 27.74 23.23
C ASN A 98 25.61 28.19 23.01
#